data_AF-A0A7S0K311-F1
#
_entry.id   AF-A0A7S0K311-F1
#
_cell.length_a   1.000
_cell.length_b   1.000
_cell.length_c   1.000
_cell.angle_alpha   90.00
_cell.angle_beta   90.00
_cell.angle_gamma   90.00
#
_symmetry.space_group_name_H-M   'P 1'
#
loop_
_entity.id
_entity.type
_entity.pdbx_description
1 polymer ?
#
loop_
_entity_poly.entity_id
_entity_poly.type
_entity_poly.pdbx_seq_one_letter_code
_entity_poly.pdbx_strand_id
1 'polypeptide(L)'
;GSSAGGVRHSLVTYNILSEALCDTGSFKRYSAADVDVDVRWGRIESKLRSAMEEQCVLMLQEVSLEWASRIAVLCAQLGYMPIWRCYGSDFSNHMGVALLVPTAKYDVRRVRMARVGKELEH
;
A
#
# COMPACT_ATOMS: atom_id res chain seq x y z
N GLY A 1 -14.51 9.99 -37.80
CA GLY A 1 -13.41 10.73 -37.16
C GLY A 1 -12.91 9.90 -36.01
N SER A 2 -11.66 9.46 -36.06
CA SER A 2 -11.04 8.69 -34.98
C SER A 2 -10.64 9.68 -33.89
N SER A 3 -11.30 9.66 -32.73
CA SER A 3 -10.82 10.41 -31.58
C SER A 3 -9.51 9.78 -31.13
N ALA A 4 -8.45 10.59 -31.00
CA ALA A 4 -7.20 10.15 -30.39
C ALA A 4 -7.49 9.84 -28.90
N GLY A 5 -7.86 8.58 -28.63
CA GLY A 5 -8.11 8.09 -27.28
C GLY A 5 -6.80 8.05 -26.52
N GLY A 6 -6.59 9.02 -25.63
CA GLY A 6 -5.45 9.02 -24.70
C GLY A 6 -5.50 7.79 -23.78
N VAL A 7 -4.33 7.29 -23.38
CA VAL A 7 -4.23 6.22 -22.39
C VAL A 7 -4.64 6.76 -21.03
N ARG A 8 -5.68 6.18 -20.43
CA ARG A 8 -6.09 6.51 -19.06
C ARG A 8 -5.28 5.71 -18.05
N HIS A 9 -4.71 6.40 -17.07
CA HIS A 9 -4.03 5.80 -15.93
C HIS A 9 -4.89 5.98 -14.68
N SER A 10 -5.00 4.93 -13.86
CA SER A 10 -5.70 4.96 -12.57
C SER A 10 -4.67 4.80 -11.46
N LEU A 11 -4.71 5.70 -10.50
CA LEU A 11 -3.81 5.73 -9.35
C LEU A 11 -4.63 5.78 -8.08
N VAL A 12 -4.22 4.99 -7.08
CA VAL A 12 -4.83 4.97 -5.74
C VAL A 12 -3.75 5.29 -4.73
N THR A 13 -4.04 6.19 -3.79
CA THR A 13 -3.23 6.38 -2.59
C THR A 13 -4.06 6.00 -1.37
N TYR A 14 -3.49 5.23 -0.45
CA TYR A 14 -4.20 4.81 0.75
C TYR A 14 -3.26 4.55 1.91
N ASN A 15 -3.44 5.31 2.99
CA ASN A 15 -2.82 4.99 4.27
C ASN A 15 -3.65 3.89 4.94
N ILE A 16 -3.04 2.72 5.14
CA ILE A 16 -3.74 1.53 5.63
C ILE A 16 -3.70 1.41 7.17
N LEU A 17 -3.04 2.34 7.86
CA LEU A 17 -2.78 2.37 9.30
C LEU A 17 -2.07 1.11 9.78
N SER A 18 -0.86 1.23 10.32
CA SER A 18 -0.16 0.06 10.87
C SER A 18 -1.00 -0.55 12.02
N GLU A 19 -1.11 -1.87 12.04
CA GLU A 19 -1.68 -2.63 13.17
C GLU A 19 -0.96 -2.33 14.48
N ALA A 20 0.36 -2.12 14.44
CA ALA A 20 1.15 -1.78 15.63
C ALA A 20 0.77 -0.42 16.25
N LEU A 21 0.13 0.45 15.47
CA LEU A 21 -0.36 1.76 15.93
C LEU A 21 -1.83 1.72 16.34
N CYS A 22 -2.48 0.57 16.26
CA CYS A 22 -3.91 0.42 16.47
C CYS A 22 -4.21 -0.41 17.71
N ASP A 23 -4.31 0.27 18.85
CA ASP A 23 -4.80 -0.33 20.09
C ASP A 23 -6.06 0.38 20.62
N THR A 24 -6.76 -0.29 21.52
CA THR A 24 -7.98 0.26 22.17
C THR A 24 -7.69 1.46 23.07
N GLY A 25 -6.43 1.66 23.48
CA GLY A 25 -6.01 2.84 24.24
C GLY A 25 -5.99 4.11 23.38
N SER A 26 -5.55 3.98 22.14
CA SER A 26 -5.43 5.03 21.13
C SER A 26 -6.75 5.27 20.40
N PHE A 27 -7.55 4.22 20.22
CA PHE A 27 -8.81 4.22 19.47
C PHE A 27 -10.04 3.98 20.36
N LYS A 28 -10.19 4.75 21.44
CA LYS A 28 -11.24 4.58 22.48
C LYS A 28 -12.70 4.59 21.99
N ARG A 29 -12.96 5.11 20.79
CA ARG A 29 -14.31 5.17 20.19
C ARG A 29 -14.67 3.91 19.39
N TYR A 30 -13.72 3.02 19.19
CA TYR A 30 -13.88 1.83 18.37
C TYR A 30 -14.01 0.60 19.26
N SER A 31 -14.79 -0.38 18.80
CA SER A 31 -14.88 -1.66 19.48
C SER A 31 -13.56 -2.43 19.37
N ALA A 32 -13.32 -3.39 20.26
CA ALA A 32 -12.14 -4.26 20.16
C ALA A 32 -12.09 -4.99 18.80
N ALA A 33 -13.25 -5.35 18.25
CA ALA A 33 -13.34 -5.99 16.93
C ALA A 33 -12.97 -5.04 15.77
N ASP A 34 -13.13 -3.73 15.92
CA ASP A 34 -12.77 -2.77 14.86
C ASP A 34 -11.27 -2.48 14.79
N VAL A 35 -10.55 -2.74 15.87
CA VAL A 35 -9.08 -2.61 15.92
C VAL A 35 -8.37 -3.96 15.75
N ASP A 36 -9.13 -5.06 15.72
CA ASP A 36 -8.61 -6.41 15.48
C ASP A 36 -7.91 -6.51 14.12
N VAL A 37 -6.73 -7.15 14.11
CA VAL A 37 -5.85 -7.22 12.95
C VAL A 37 -6.49 -7.95 11.76
N ASP A 38 -7.22 -9.04 12.00
CA ASP A 38 -7.78 -9.86 10.93
C ASP A 38 -9.08 -9.26 10.39
N VAL A 39 -9.91 -8.68 11.27
CA VAL A 39 -11.09 -7.92 10.85
C VAL A 39 -10.68 -6.72 10.00
N ARG A 40 -9.65 -5.99 10.42
CA ARG A 40 -9.10 -4.87 9.65
C ARG A 40 -8.49 -5.34 8.33
N TRP A 41 -7.74 -6.44 8.34
CA TRP A 41 -7.18 -7.00 7.12
C TRP A 41 -8.27 -7.34 6.10
N GLY A 42 -9.37 -7.98 6.49
CA GLY A 42 -10.47 -8.28 5.56
C GLY A 42 -11.03 -7.03 4.88
N ARG A 43 -11.13 -5.91 5.62
CA ARG A 43 -11.55 -4.60 5.07
C ARG A 43 -10.49 -3.98 4.15
N ILE A 44 -9.21 -4.08 4.51
CA ILE A 44 -8.08 -3.58 3.70
C ILE A 44 -7.97 -4.40 2.41
N GLU A 45 -7.93 -5.72 2.51
CA GLU A 45 -7.86 -6.66 1.39
C GLU A 45 -8.98 -6.40 0.39
N SER A 46 -10.23 -6.27 0.85
CA SER A 46 -11.36 -5.99 -0.04
C SER A 46 -11.16 -4.70 -0.87
N LYS A 47 -10.69 -3.62 -0.24
CA LYS A 47 -10.40 -2.35 -0.94
C LYS A 47 -9.23 -2.49 -1.91
N LEU A 48 -8.16 -3.17 -1.50
CA LEU A 48 -6.98 -3.36 -2.34
C LEU A 48 -7.30 -4.24 -3.55
N ARG A 49 -8.02 -5.36 -3.36
CA ARG A 49 -8.43 -6.26 -4.44
C ARG A 49 -9.25 -5.54 -5.49
N SER A 50 -10.26 -4.76 -5.09
CA SER A 50 -11.08 -3.98 -6.03
C SER A 50 -10.22 -3.02 -6.89
N ALA A 51 -9.30 -2.28 -6.26
CA ALA A 51 -8.38 -1.40 -7.02
C ALA A 51 -7.39 -2.19 -7.90
N MET A 52 -6.95 -3.37 -7.44
CA MET A 52 -6.01 -4.21 -8.15
C MET A 52 -6.63 -4.86 -9.39
N GLU A 53 -7.89 -5.31 -9.30
CA GLU A 53 -8.67 -5.84 -10.41
C GLU A 53 -8.88 -4.79 -11.52
N GLU A 54 -9.04 -3.52 -11.14
CA GLU A 54 -9.08 -2.38 -12.08
C GLU A 54 -7.71 -1.99 -12.67
N GLN A 55 -6.64 -2.73 -12.35
CA GLN A 55 -5.28 -2.48 -12.83
C GLN A 55 -4.78 -1.07 -12.46
N CYS A 56 -5.13 -0.60 -11.24
CA CYS A 56 -4.62 0.66 -10.70
C CYS A 56 -3.16 0.54 -10.26
N VAL A 57 -2.41 1.64 -10.30
CA VAL A 57 -1.15 1.75 -9.54
C VAL A 57 -1.50 2.16 -8.10
N LEU A 58 -1.07 1.38 -7.10
CA LEU A 58 -1.40 1.65 -5.70
C LEU A 58 -0.18 2.19 -4.94
N MET A 59 -0.37 3.26 -4.18
CA MET A 59 0.63 3.87 -3.31
C MET A 59 0.14 3.80 -1.87
N LEU A 60 0.76 2.95 -1.07
CA LEU A 60 0.32 2.67 0.30
C LEU A 60 1.26 3.32 1.31
N GLN A 61 0.69 3.83 2.41
CA GLN A 61 1.42 4.35 3.56
C GLN A 61 1.07 3.56 4.82
N GLU A 62 1.96 3.62 5.82
CA GLU A 62 1.86 2.86 7.08
C GLU A 62 1.76 1.36 6.86
N VAL A 63 2.54 0.86 5.90
CA VAL A 63 2.65 -0.57 5.60
C VAL A 63 3.67 -1.19 6.55
N SER A 64 3.21 -1.86 7.60
CA SER A 64 4.02 -2.68 8.51
C SER A 64 4.56 -3.95 7.83
N LEU A 65 5.43 -4.69 8.52
CA LEU A 65 5.82 -6.03 8.08
C LEU A 65 4.63 -7.01 8.01
N GLU A 66 3.69 -6.91 8.95
CA GLU A 66 2.47 -7.72 8.94
C GLU A 66 1.66 -7.46 7.65
N TRP A 67 1.37 -6.19 7.34
CA TRP A 67 0.68 -5.83 6.11
C TRP A 67 1.48 -6.18 4.85
N ALA A 68 2.79 -5.95 4.85
CA ALA A 68 3.64 -6.28 3.71
C ALA A 68 3.58 -7.78 3.37
N SER A 69 3.58 -8.66 4.38
CA SER A 69 3.51 -10.11 4.18
C SER A 69 2.20 -10.53 3.50
N ARG A 70 1.06 -9.99 3.95
CA ARG A 70 -0.26 -10.30 3.38
C ARG A 70 -0.44 -9.70 1.98
N ILE A 71 0.02 -8.47 1.77
CA ILE A 71 -0.05 -7.80 0.46
C ILE A 71 0.87 -8.50 -0.56
N ALA A 72 2.01 -9.06 -0.15
CA ALA A 72 2.88 -9.83 -1.03
C ALA A 72 2.15 -11.04 -1.64
N VAL A 73 1.31 -11.73 -0.84
CA VAL A 73 0.45 -12.81 -1.34
C VAL A 73 -0.58 -12.29 -2.35
N LEU A 74 -1.25 -11.17 -2.06
CA LEU A 74 -2.17 -10.54 -3.02
C LEU A 74 -1.49 -10.18 -4.34
N CYS A 75 -0.28 -9.62 -4.26
CA CYS A 75 0.47 -9.23 -5.45
C CYS A 75 0.85 -10.42 -6.32
N ALA A 76 1.27 -11.53 -5.70
CA ALA A 76 1.56 -12.77 -6.41
C ALA A 76 0.30 -13.35 -7.09
N GLN A 77 -0.86 -13.27 -6.43
CA GLN A 77 -2.13 -13.77 -6.97
C GLN A 77 -2.67 -12.93 -8.13
N LEU A 78 -2.51 -11.61 -8.09
CA LEU A 78 -3.17 -10.67 -9.00
C LEU A 78 -2.24 -10.05 -10.06
N GLY A 79 -0.98 -10.49 -10.13
CA GLY A 79 -0.03 -10.00 -11.14
C GLY A 79 0.45 -8.58 -10.87
N TYR A 80 0.94 -8.34 -9.66
CA TYR A 80 1.52 -7.04 -9.27
C TYR A 80 2.98 -7.19 -8.87
N MET A 81 3.78 -6.19 -9.24
CA MET A 81 5.13 -5.99 -8.72
C MET A 81 5.08 -5.04 -7.53
N PRO A 82 5.34 -5.51 -6.31
CA PRO A 82 5.42 -4.64 -5.16
C PRO A 82 6.83 -4.07 -5.00
N ILE A 83 6.90 -2.78 -4.62
CA ILE A 83 8.13 -2.05 -4.34
C ILE A 83 8.00 -1.44 -2.95
N TRP A 84 8.85 -1.86 -2.02
CA TRP A 84 8.73 -1.52 -0.60
C TRP A 84 9.83 -0.59 -0.13
N ARG A 85 9.51 0.27 0.83
CA ARG A 85 10.51 0.95 1.65
C ARG A 85 10.04 1.06 3.08
N CYS A 86 10.55 0.19 3.94
CA CYS A 86 10.40 0.28 5.39
C CYS A 86 11.33 1.38 5.93
N TYR A 87 10.84 2.18 6.87
CA TYR A 87 11.63 3.21 7.56
C TYR A 87 11.33 3.34 9.05
N GLY A 88 10.28 2.67 9.54
CA GLY A 88 9.89 2.63 10.94
C GLY A 88 10.82 1.78 11.80
N SER A 89 10.53 1.77 13.09
CA SER A 89 11.19 0.97 14.12
C SER A 89 10.26 -0.13 14.63
N ASP A 90 10.73 -0.92 15.59
CA ASP A 90 9.98 -1.98 16.29
C ASP A 90 8.62 -1.46 16.80
N PHE A 91 8.56 -0.22 17.31
CA PHE A 91 7.31 0.42 17.79
C PHE A 91 6.21 0.47 16.72
N SER A 92 6.59 0.55 15.44
CA SER A 92 5.68 0.64 14.30
C SER A 92 5.70 -0.62 13.42
N ASN A 93 6.23 -1.73 13.94
CA ASN A 93 6.51 -2.96 13.17
C ASN A 93 7.23 -2.67 11.83
N HIS A 94 8.28 -1.85 11.92
CA HIS A 94 9.08 -1.37 10.79
C HIS A 94 8.26 -0.81 9.61
N MET A 95 7.18 -0.08 9.90
CA MET A 95 6.29 0.41 8.85
C MET A 95 7.00 1.28 7.81
N GLY A 96 6.38 1.35 6.64
CA GLY A 96 6.89 2.15 5.55
C GLY A 96 5.84 2.47 4.51
N VAL A 97 6.32 2.55 3.28
CA VAL A 97 5.50 2.78 2.09
C VAL A 97 5.65 1.63 1.10
N ALA A 98 4.62 1.46 0.28
CA ALA A 98 4.62 0.51 -0.82
C ALA A 98 4.12 1.16 -2.10
N LEU A 99 4.71 0.79 -3.24
CA LEU A 99 4.18 1.03 -4.56
C LEU A 99 3.87 -0.32 -5.20
N LEU A 100 2.61 -0.55 -5.56
CA LEU A 100 2.14 -1.77 -6.22
C LEU A 100 1.84 -1.44 -7.68
N VAL A 101 2.53 -2.11 -8.60
CA VAL A 101 2.43 -1.84 -10.04
C VAL A 101 1.86 -3.07 -10.77
N PRO A 102 0.76 -2.94 -11.54
CA PRO A 102 0.22 -4.05 -12.30
C PRO A 102 1.14 -4.40 -13.46
N THR A 103 1.62 -5.65 -13.49
CA THR A 103 2.60 -6.11 -14.49
C THR A 103 1.99 -6.32 -15.87
N ALA A 104 0.66 -6.43 -15.96
CA ALA A 104 -0.05 -6.51 -17.23
C ALA A 104 -0.09 -5.16 -18.00
N LYS A 105 0.09 -4.03 -17.31
CA LYS A 105 -0.02 -2.68 -17.90
C LYS A 105 1.29 -1.90 -17.94
N TYR A 106 2.20 -2.17 -17.00
CA TYR A 106 3.44 -1.42 -16.88
C TYR A 106 4.64 -2.36 -16.74
N ASP A 107 5.75 -1.93 -17.33
CA ASP A 107 7.06 -2.52 -17.11
C ASP A 107 7.89 -1.59 -16.23
N VAL A 108 8.29 -2.07 -15.06
CA VAL A 108 9.09 -1.28 -14.11
C VAL A 108 10.55 -1.29 -14.56
N ARG A 109 10.99 -0.19 -15.19
CA ARG A 109 12.37 -0.06 -15.70
C ARG A 109 13.39 0.33 -14.65
N ARG A 110 13.00 1.16 -13.69
CA ARG A 110 13.89 1.70 -12.65
C ARG A 110 13.10 2.12 -11.43
N VAL A 111 13.66 1.84 -10.25
CA VAL A 111 13.15 2.32 -8.97
C VAL A 111 14.23 3.21 -8.33
N ARG A 112 13.82 4.37 -7.81
CA ARG A 112 14.67 5.26 -7.01
C ARG A 112 13.97 5.55 -5.69
N MET A 113 14.65 5.25 -4.59
CA MET A 113 14.18 5.59 -3.25
C MET A 113 15.03 6.74 -2.72
N ALA A 114 14.39 7.82 -2.34
CA ALA A 114 15.05 9.03 -1.86
C ALA A 114 14.41 9.50 -0.55
N ARG A 115 15.18 10.20 0.28
CA ARG A 115 14.66 10.99 1.39
C ARG A 115 14.69 12.45 0.95
N VAL A 116 13.51 13.01 0.63
CA VAL A 116 13.39 14.37 0.07
C VAL A 116 14.13 15.42 0.91
N GLY A 117 14.07 15.31 2.25
CA GLY A 117 14.78 16.23 3.14
C GLY A 117 16.31 16.26 2.99
N LYS A 118 16.96 15.23 2.41
CA LYS A 118 18.41 15.25 2.09
C LYS A 118 18.72 15.74 0.68
N GLU A 119 17.73 15.75 -0.22
CA GLU A 119 17.94 16.15 -1.62
C GLU A 119 17.73 17.66 -1.84
N LEU A 120 17.02 18.33 -0.93
CA LEU A 120 16.78 19.78 -0.97
C LEU A 120 17.92 20.60 -0.35
N GLU A 121 18.98 19.94 0.15
CA GLU A 121 20.16 20.57 0.76
C GLU A 121 21.31 20.80 -0.24
N HIS A 122 21.07 20.58 -1.54
CA HIS A 122 22.00 20.81 -2.65
C HIS A 122 21.37 21.72 -3.70
#